data_AF-A0A2A2GQD9-F1
#
_entry.id   AF-A0A2A2GQD9-F1
#
_cell.length_a   1.000
_cell.length_b   1.000
_cell.length_c   1.000
_cell.angle_alpha   90.00
_cell.angle_beta   90.00
_cell.angle_gamma   90.00
#
_symmetry.space_group_name_H-M   'P 1'
#
loop_
_entity.id
_entity.type
_entity.pdbx_description
1 polymer ?
#
loop_
_entity_poly.entity_id
_entity_poly.type
_entity_poly.pdbx_seq_one_letter_code
_entity_poly.pdbx_strand_id
1 'polypeptide(L)'
;MATNGGGEHTKIRDDFFEILNAYKRVDSGGRWKNNIGGPIGDRYANFRDSKLKWLRNYRFHICFENSSYPGYLTEKLFDAYAAGCIPIYWGDTSLCENVVRESSGCSTTSSETIQATIAHISPHLREYTINPKAFVNAHNFATFQDLAQEVIRIDSDPKRYQEMYFQPIFVGDFDPYTYYKTKLEVFLDSIVSQGAKAALRRGDGVHMKRHNRMLIKGSDPLRAIKMGAHREISKAIQKCKRYFVSKSKENV
;
A
#
# COMPACT_ATOMS: atom_id res chain seq x y z
N MET A 1 2.25 1.62 -12.29
CA MET A 1 1.53 0.37 -12.66
C MET A 1 0.20 0.29 -11.90
N ALA A 2 -0.97 0.31 -12.56
CA ALA A 2 -2.29 0.34 -11.89
C ALA A 2 -3.33 -0.58 -12.56
N THR A 3 -4.24 -1.17 -11.79
CA THR A 3 -5.32 -2.03 -12.34
C THR A 3 -6.72 -1.49 -12.18
N ASN A 4 -6.96 -0.65 -11.19
CA ASN A 4 -8.21 0.07 -11.00
C ASN A 4 -8.17 1.38 -11.81
N GLY A 5 -9.32 1.92 -12.18
CA GLY A 5 -9.45 3.25 -12.75
C GLY A 5 -10.85 3.52 -13.31
N GLY A 6 -11.06 4.74 -13.83
CA GLY A 6 -12.33 5.18 -14.40
C GLY A 6 -13.35 5.68 -13.36
N GLY A 7 -12.96 5.73 -12.08
CA GLY A 7 -13.75 6.37 -11.02
C GLY A 7 -13.18 7.72 -10.61
N GLU A 8 -14.00 8.56 -9.98
CA GLU A 8 -13.62 9.87 -9.47
C GLU A 8 -12.39 9.80 -8.53
N HIS A 9 -12.36 8.80 -7.66
CA HIS A 9 -11.23 8.54 -6.75
C HIS A 9 -9.89 8.22 -7.45
N THR A 10 -9.91 7.87 -8.74
CA THR A 10 -8.70 7.64 -9.55
C THR A 10 -8.32 8.80 -10.46
N LYS A 11 -9.16 9.84 -10.52
CA LYS A 11 -8.98 10.99 -11.43
C LYS A 11 -7.64 11.68 -11.21
N ILE A 12 -7.24 11.87 -9.95
CA ILE A 12 -5.95 12.49 -9.58
C ILE A 12 -4.75 11.79 -10.22
N ARG A 13 -4.70 10.46 -10.16
CA ARG A 13 -3.62 9.68 -10.78
C ARG A 13 -3.69 9.75 -12.30
N ASP A 14 -4.90 9.74 -12.85
CA ASP A 14 -5.12 9.74 -14.29
C ASP A 14 -4.77 11.10 -14.92
N ASP A 15 -5.12 12.21 -14.27
CA ASP A 15 -4.76 13.57 -14.68
C ASP A 15 -3.24 13.75 -14.66
N PHE A 16 -2.59 13.37 -13.55
CA PHE A 16 -1.14 13.48 -13.45
C PHE A 16 -0.39 12.58 -14.46
N PHE A 17 -0.93 11.39 -14.73
CA PHE A 17 -0.42 10.52 -15.79
C PHE A 17 -0.44 11.23 -17.15
N GLU A 18 -1.55 11.90 -17.52
CA GLU A 18 -1.64 12.60 -18.81
C GLU A 18 -0.66 13.79 -18.88
N ILE A 19 -0.51 14.55 -17.79
CA ILE A 19 0.44 15.67 -17.72
C ILE A 19 1.86 15.19 -18.00
N LEU A 20 2.33 14.13 -17.33
CA LEU A 20 3.66 13.59 -17.57
C LEU A 20 3.80 12.93 -18.95
N ASN A 21 2.77 12.23 -19.40
CA ASN A 21 2.76 11.55 -20.70
C ASN A 21 2.85 12.54 -21.88
N ALA A 22 2.39 13.78 -21.70
CA ALA A 22 2.56 14.86 -22.67
C ALA A 22 4.01 15.36 -22.77
N TYR A 23 4.81 15.26 -21.70
CA TYR A 23 6.24 15.59 -21.71
C TYR A 23 7.08 14.45 -22.33
N LYS A 24 6.91 13.24 -21.82
CA LYS A 24 7.60 12.04 -22.29
C LYS A 24 6.68 10.85 -22.06
N ARG A 25 6.64 9.93 -23.02
CA ARG A 25 5.79 8.73 -22.94
C ARG A 25 5.95 8.04 -21.58
N VAL A 26 4.82 7.87 -20.88
CA VAL A 26 4.72 7.12 -19.63
C VAL A 26 4.13 5.76 -19.93
N ASP A 27 4.92 4.70 -19.77
CA ASP A 27 4.39 3.34 -19.92
C ASP A 27 3.54 2.93 -18.71
N SER A 28 2.34 2.43 -18.98
CA SER A 28 1.46 1.83 -18.00
C SER A 28 1.40 0.32 -18.20
N GLY A 29 2.14 -0.41 -17.36
CA GLY A 29 2.15 -1.89 -17.37
C GLY A 29 1.01 -2.54 -16.58
N GLY A 30 0.08 -1.77 -16.04
CA GLY A 30 -1.10 -2.32 -15.36
C GLY A 30 -2.26 -2.55 -16.33
N ARG A 31 -3.42 -3.03 -15.85
CA ARG A 31 -4.62 -3.16 -16.70
C ARG A 31 -5.23 -1.81 -17.06
N TRP A 32 -5.08 -0.82 -16.18
CA TRP A 32 -5.63 0.51 -16.39
C TRP A 32 -4.69 1.38 -17.21
N LYS A 33 -5.24 2.09 -18.21
CA LYS A 33 -4.49 2.90 -19.19
C LYS A 33 -3.29 2.15 -19.82
N ASN A 34 -3.39 0.83 -19.98
CA ASN A 34 -2.29 0.04 -20.54
C ASN A 34 -1.92 0.54 -21.94
N ASN A 35 -0.63 0.72 -22.20
CA ASN A 35 -0.12 1.19 -23.49
C ASN A 35 1.11 0.40 -23.96
N ILE A 36 1.36 -0.77 -23.39
CA ILE A 36 2.50 -1.65 -23.70
C ILE A 36 2.09 -3.01 -24.28
N GLY A 37 0.82 -3.16 -24.66
CA GLY A 37 0.28 -4.37 -25.29
C GLY A 37 -0.25 -5.44 -24.33
N GLY A 38 -0.18 -5.21 -23.01
CA GLY A 38 -0.74 -6.12 -22.02
C GLY A 38 -0.27 -5.83 -20.59
N PRO A 39 -1.01 -6.31 -19.56
CA PRO A 39 -0.59 -6.15 -18.17
C PRO A 39 0.64 -7.00 -17.86
N ILE A 40 1.57 -6.44 -17.09
CA ILE A 40 2.78 -7.11 -16.64
C ILE A 40 2.45 -8.11 -15.52
N GLY A 41 2.91 -9.34 -15.70
CA GLY A 41 2.87 -10.41 -14.70
C GLY A 41 1.47 -10.97 -14.43
N ASP A 42 1.44 -12.18 -13.89
CA ASP A 42 0.22 -12.78 -13.36
C ASP A 42 0.05 -12.40 -11.89
N ARG A 43 -1.10 -11.77 -11.58
CA ARG A 43 -1.52 -11.32 -10.25
C ARG A 43 -1.65 -12.46 -9.24
N TYR A 44 -1.83 -13.69 -9.70
CA TYR A 44 -2.02 -14.88 -8.85
C TYR A 44 -0.79 -15.78 -8.76
N ALA A 45 0.32 -15.36 -9.36
CA ALA A 45 1.62 -16.03 -9.31
C ALA A 45 2.69 -15.09 -8.72
N ASN A 46 3.89 -15.06 -9.31
CA ASN A 46 5.01 -14.21 -8.86
C ASN A 46 4.89 -12.76 -9.38
N PHE A 47 3.76 -12.11 -9.07
CA PHE A 47 3.45 -10.75 -9.52
C PHE A 47 4.50 -9.74 -9.08
N ARG A 48 4.94 -9.83 -7.81
CA ARG A 48 5.93 -8.90 -7.25
C ARG A 48 7.24 -8.94 -8.03
N ASP A 49 7.78 -10.12 -8.29
CA ASP A 49 9.04 -10.26 -9.03
C ASP A 49 8.92 -9.77 -10.47
N SER A 50 7.80 -10.09 -11.12
CA SER A 50 7.50 -9.62 -12.48
C SER A 50 7.40 -8.09 -12.54
N LYS A 51 6.72 -7.49 -11.55
CA LYS A 51 6.59 -6.04 -11.40
C LYS A 51 7.96 -5.39 -11.18
N LEU A 52 8.75 -5.88 -10.22
CA LEU A 52 10.07 -5.33 -9.92
C LEU A 52 11.03 -5.46 -11.11
N LYS A 53 11.03 -6.62 -11.79
CA LYS A 53 11.85 -6.84 -12.99
C LYS A 53 11.51 -5.87 -14.12
N TRP A 54 10.23 -5.57 -14.31
CA TRP A 54 9.79 -4.61 -15.32
C TRP A 54 10.13 -3.17 -14.92
N LEU A 55 9.85 -2.78 -13.67
CA LEU A 55 10.10 -1.43 -13.16
C LEU A 55 11.59 -1.04 -13.21
N ARG A 56 12.52 -2.00 -13.08
CA ARG A 56 13.98 -1.77 -13.19
C ARG A 56 14.44 -1.06 -14.47
N ASN A 57 13.62 -1.04 -15.52
CA ASN A 57 13.95 -0.38 -16.79
C ASN A 57 13.52 1.10 -16.82
N TYR A 58 12.98 1.62 -15.72
CA TYR A 58 12.43 2.98 -15.64
C TYR A 58 13.14 3.82 -14.57
N ARG A 59 13.32 5.11 -14.87
CA ARG A 59 13.92 6.08 -13.94
C ARG A 59 12.96 6.51 -12.82
N PHE A 60 11.68 6.62 -13.14
CA PHE A 60 10.64 7.11 -12.25
C PHE A 60 9.46 6.13 -12.19
N HIS A 61 8.73 6.12 -11.08
CA HIS A 61 7.48 5.38 -10.95
C HIS A 61 6.40 6.22 -10.27
N ILE A 62 5.25 6.39 -10.92
CA ILE A 62 4.07 7.04 -10.33
C ILE A 62 3.47 6.11 -9.26
N CYS A 63 3.65 6.49 -8.00
CA CYS A 63 3.29 5.74 -6.80
C CYS A 63 2.07 6.34 -6.11
N PHE A 64 1.06 6.74 -6.87
CA PHE A 64 -0.16 7.32 -6.31
C PHE A 64 -1.02 6.23 -5.66
N GLU A 65 -1.47 6.51 -4.45
CA GLU A 65 -2.44 5.71 -3.74
C GLU A 65 -3.85 5.89 -4.31
N ASN A 66 -4.76 4.99 -3.94
CA ASN A 66 -6.16 5.05 -4.40
C ASN A 66 -6.98 6.13 -3.68
N SER A 67 -6.42 6.74 -2.64
CA SER A 67 -7.03 7.74 -1.76
C SER A 67 -5.91 8.46 -1.02
N SER A 68 -6.21 9.57 -0.35
CA SER A 68 -5.22 10.31 0.44
C SER A 68 -5.70 10.55 1.86
N TYR A 69 -4.88 10.16 2.83
CA TYR A 69 -5.11 10.37 4.25
C TYR A 69 -3.79 10.22 5.04
N PRO A 70 -3.63 10.90 6.19
CA PRO A 70 -2.43 10.78 7.01
C PRO A 70 -2.19 9.32 7.42
N GLY A 71 -0.96 8.84 7.24
CA GLY A 71 -0.54 7.47 7.52
C GLY A 71 -0.85 6.48 6.40
N TYR A 72 -1.45 6.90 5.28
CA TYR A 72 -1.76 6.00 4.16
C TYR A 72 -0.58 5.75 3.24
N LEU A 73 0.41 5.00 3.72
CA LEU A 73 1.54 4.59 2.92
C LEU A 73 1.48 3.09 2.65
N THR A 74 1.46 2.69 1.38
CA THR A 74 1.41 1.27 0.98
C THR A 74 2.69 0.81 0.28
N GLU A 75 2.67 -0.39 -0.29
CA GLU A 75 3.79 -1.01 -0.99
C GLU A 75 4.29 -0.21 -2.21
N LYS A 76 3.46 0.68 -2.78
CA LYS A 76 3.75 1.34 -4.07
C LYS A 76 5.05 2.13 -4.05
N LEU A 77 5.27 2.91 -2.99
CA LEU A 77 6.48 3.69 -2.81
C LEU A 77 7.70 2.77 -2.64
N PHE A 78 7.58 1.73 -1.83
CA PHE A 78 8.67 0.78 -1.56
C PHE A 78 9.01 -0.09 -2.78
N ASP A 79 8.03 -0.47 -3.60
CA ASP A 79 8.25 -1.22 -4.84
C ASP A 79 9.04 -0.39 -5.87
N ALA A 80 8.81 0.93 -5.94
CA ALA A 80 9.60 1.82 -6.79
C ALA A 80 11.06 1.85 -6.32
N TYR A 81 11.27 2.09 -5.02
CA TYR A 81 12.60 2.14 -4.45
C TYR A 81 13.35 0.81 -4.61
N ALA A 82 12.69 -0.32 -4.35
CA ALA A 82 13.26 -1.66 -4.52
C ALA A 82 13.59 -2.01 -5.99
N ALA A 83 12.91 -1.39 -6.95
CA ALA A 83 13.21 -1.52 -8.37
C ALA A 83 14.30 -0.58 -8.87
N GLY A 84 14.79 0.36 -8.04
CA GLY A 84 15.72 1.40 -8.49
C GLY A 84 15.03 2.49 -9.31
N CYS A 85 13.77 2.82 -8.98
CA CYS A 85 13.09 3.97 -9.53
C CYS A 85 12.99 5.07 -8.47
N ILE A 86 13.07 6.34 -8.88
CA ILE A 86 12.64 7.46 -8.05
C ILE A 86 11.10 7.42 -7.92
N PRO A 87 10.54 7.31 -6.71
CA PRO A 87 9.09 7.35 -6.52
C PRO A 87 8.54 8.76 -6.72
N ILE A 88 7.44 8.88 -7.46
CA ILE A 88 6.60 10.10 -7.51
C ILE A 88 5.31 9.77 -6.76
N TYR A 89 5.18 10.26 -5.53
CA TYR A 89 4.21 9.76 -4.56
C TYR A 89 3.08 10.74 -4.26
N TRP A 90 1.88 10.20 -4.04
CA TRP A 90 0.70 10.92 -3.51
C TRP A 90 -0.14 9.93 -2.70
N GLY A 91 -0.60 10.32 -1.50
CA GLY A 91 -1.40 9.45 -0.63
C GLY A 91 -1.31 9.87 0.82
N ASP A 92 -0.17 9.62 1.46
CA ASP A 92 0.07 9.98 2.86
C ASP A 92 0.41 11.47 3.01
N THR A 93 -0.55 12.24 3.51
CA THR A 93 -0.39 13.69 3.74
C THR A 93 0.54 14.02 4.91
N SER A 94 0.80 13.06 5.80
CA SER A 94 1.70 13.26 6.94
C SER A 94 3.19 13.30 6.54
N LEU A 95 3.49 12.94 5.28
CA LEU A 95 4.81 13.05 4.66
C LEU A 95 5.10 14.43 4.05
N CYS A 96 4.13 15.36 4.06
CA CYS A 96 4.33 16.72 3.56
C CYS A 96 5.30 17.49 4.47
N GLU A 97 6.28 18.17 3.86
CA GLU A 97 7.29 18.97 4.59
C GLU A 97 6.77 20.38 4.94
N ASN A 98 5.84 20.90 4.14
CA ASN A 98 5.35 22.28 4.22
C ASN A 98 4.16 22.40 5.17
N VAL A 99 4.39 22.19 6.46
CA VAL A 99 3.43 22.59 7.51
C VAL A 99 3.63 24.09 7.79
N VAL A 100 3.27 24.96 6.85
CA VAL A 100 3.13 26.39 7.18
C VAL A 100 1.85 26.52 8.00
N ARG A 101 2.03 26.65 9.32
CA ARG A 101 1.00 27.16 10.22
C ARG A 101 0.84 28.65 9.97
N GLU A 102 -0.05 29.04 9.07
CA GLU A 102 -0.66 30.36 9.17
C GLU A 102 -2.18 30.24 9.13
N SER A 103 -2.76 30.52 10.30
CA SER A 103 -4.17 30.80 10.49
C SER A 103 -4.49 32.15 9.87
N SER A 104 -4.86 32.20 8.61
CA SER A 104 -5.49 33.40 8.02
C SER A 104 -6.36 32.98 6.85
N GLY A 105 -7.67 33.19 7.03
CA GLY A 105 -8.70 32.68 6.13
C GLY A 105 -8.70 33.36 4.76
N CYS A 106 -9.15 32.62 3.75
CA CYS A 106 -9.89 33.18 2.63
C CYS A 106 -10.54 32.04 1.82
N SER A 107 -11.84 32.19 1.54
CA SER A 107 -12.61 31.34 0.64
C SER A 107 -12.28 31.64 -0.81
N THR A 108 -11.92 30.63 -1.61
CA THR A 108 -12.23 30.65 -3.07
C THR A 108 -12.23 29.25 -3.67
N THR A 109 -13.29 29.00 -4.43
CA THR A 109 -13.62 27.82 -5.22
C THR A 109 -12.80 27.75 -6.51
N SER A 110 -11.99 26.70 -6.70
CA SER A 110 -11.72 26.07 -8.01
C SER A 110 -10.96 24.74 -7.83
N SER A 111 -11.24 23.76 -8.69
CA SER A 111 -10.99 22.32 -8.52
C SER A 111 -9.54 21.85 -8.74
N GLU A 112 -8.53 22.69 -8.52
CA GLU A 112 -7.12 22.38 -8.89
C GLU A 112 -6.14 22.35 -7.70
N THR A 113 -6.61 22.67 -6.49
CA THR A 113 -5.73 22.73 -5.31
C THR A 113 -5.62 21.37 -4.63
N ILE A 114 -4.40 20.89 -4.38
CA ILE A 114 -4.13 19.72 -3.52
C ILE A 114 -4.39 20.12 -2.05
N GLN A 115 -5.63 20.39 -1.67
CA GLN A 115 -5.94 20.85 -0.33
C GLN A 115 -6.30 19.68 0.59
N ALA A 116 -5.30 19.16 1.29
CA ALA A 116 -5.51 18.31 2.45
C ALA A 116 -5.25 19.11 3.72
N THR A 117 -6.28 19.31 4.55
CA THR A 117 -6.07 19.67 5.95
C THR A 117 -5.21 18.57 6.57
N ILE A 118 -3.94 18.88 6.89
CA ILE A 118 -2.98 17.89 7.39
C ILE A 118 -3.41 17.48 8.79
N ALA A 119 -4.06 16.31 8.90
CA ALA A 119 -4.22 15.70 10.21
C ALA A 119 -2.82 15.29 10.71
N HIS A 120 -2.43 15.86 11.85
CA HIS A 120 -1.11 15.72 12.42
C HIS A 120 -1.01 14.39 13.17
N ILE A 121 -0.21 13.45 12.65
CA ILE A 121 0.17 12.25 13.39
C ILE A 121 1.22 12.66 14.42
N SER A 122 0.92 12.44 15.71
CA SER A 122 1.86 12.70 16.79
C SER A 122 3.20 11.99 16.55
N PRO A 123 4.36 12.64 16.78
CA PRO A 123 5.68 12.04 16.51
C PRO A 123 5.89 10.67 17.16
N HIS A 124 5.37 10.44 18.36
CA HIS A 124 5.48 9.17 19.08
C HIS A 124 4.68 8.01 18.44
N LEU A 125 3.75 8.30 17.52
CA LEU A 125 3.02 7.29 16.74
C LEU A 125 3.71 6.95 15.42
N ARG A 126 4.76 7.70 15.05
CA ARG A 126 5.54 7.43 13.83
C ARG A 126 6.56 6.34 14.13
N GLU A 127 6.45 5.25 13.40
CA GLU A 127 7.31 4.07 13.57
C GLU A 127 8.67 4.27 12.89
N TYR A 128 8.69 5.07 11.83
CA TYR A 128 9.85 5.43 11.03
C TYR A 128 9.61 6.78 10.35
N THR A 129 10.69 7.37 9.82
CA THR A 129 10.64 8.60 9.02
C THR A 129 11.12 8.27 7.61
N ILE A 130 10.28 8.50 6.60
CA ILE A 130 10.69 8.43 5.20
C ILE A 130 11.54 9.67 4.90
N ASN A 131 12.68 9.47 4.25
CA ASN A 131 13.55 10.55 3.82
C ASN A 131 12.89 11.35 2.68
N PRO A 132 12.53 12.62 2.89
CA PRO A 132 11.88 13.43 1.85
C PRO A 132 12.77 13.67 0.63
N LYS A 133 14.08 13.46 0.75
CA LYS A 133 15.01 13.58 -0.37
C LYS A 133 15.03 12.35 -1.28
N ALA A 134 14.40 11.23 -0.88
CA ALA A 134 14.43 9.96 -1.63
C ALA A 134 13.25 9.79 -2.60
N PHE A 135 12.32 10.73 -2.65
CA PHE A 135 11.14 10.67 -3.52
C PHE A 135 10.57 12.07 -3.79
N VAL A 136 9.73 12.19 -4.80
CA VAL A 136 9.00 13.44 -5.09
C VAL A 136 7.60 13.34 -4.48
N ASN A 137 7.34 14.13 -3.43
CA ASN A 137 6.03 14.14 -2.76
C ASN A 137 5.08 15.16 -3.40
N ALA A 138 3.99 14.69 -4.00
CA ALA A 138 2.95 15.53 -4.60
C ALA A 138 2.34 16.55 -3.60
N HIS A 139 2.28 16.22 -2.31
CA HIS A 139 1.72 17.12 -1.30
C HIS A 139 2.60 18.34 -0.99
N ASN A 140 3.84 18.39 -1.50
CA ASN A 140 4.71 19.56 -1.37
C ASN A 140 4.43 20.63 -2.43
N PHE A 141 3.51 20.39 -3.38
CA PHE A 141 3.21 21.26 -4.51
C PHE A 141 1.76 21.75 -4.46
N ALA A 142 1.52 22.97 -4.94
CA ALA A 142 0.17 23.54 -4.99
C ALA A 142 -0.69 22.86 -6.07
N THR A 143 -0.07 22.56 -7.21
CA THR A 143 -0.73 21.99 -8.40
C THR A 143 0.02 20.77 -8.95
N PHE A 144 -0.67 19.96 -9.77
CA PHE A 144 -0.03 18.84 -10.48
C PHE A 144 0.92 19.31 -11.59
N GLN A 145 0.75 20.53 -12.09
CA GLN A 145 1.65 21.17 -13.03
C GLN A 145 2.99 21.49 -12.35
N ASP A 146 2.99 22.03 -11.13
CA ASP A 146 4.21 22.29 -10.37
C ASP A 146 4.94 20.99 -10.04
N LEU A 147 4.19 19.94 -9.65
CA LEU A 147 4.74 18.60 -9.45
C LEU A 147 5.39 18.06 -10.73
N ALA A 148 4.71 18.18 -11.87
CA ALA A 148 5.24 17.71 -13.15
C ALA A 148 6.49 18.50 -13.56
N GLN A 149 6.52 19.81 -13.34
CA GLN A 149 7.69 20.64 -13.56
C GLN A 149 8.88 20.19 -12.71
N GLU A 150 8.66 19.82 -11.45
CA GLU A 150 9.72 19.25 -10.61
C GLU A 150 10.26 17.92 -11.16
N VAL A 151 9.38 17.03 -11.58
CA VAL A 151 9.78 15.75 -12.21
C VAL A 151 10.58 16.00 -13.49
N ILE A 152 10.16 16.93 -14.34
CA ILE A 152 10.87 17.33 -15.56
C ILE A 152 12.25 17.89 -15.20
N ARG A 153 12.31 18.75 -14.18
CA ARG A 153 13.55 19.36 -13.68
C ARG A 153 14.55 18.29 -13.23
N ILE A 154 14.11 17.27 -12.50
CA ILE A 154 14.95 16.14 -12.07
C ILE A 154 15.33 15.24 -13.26
N ASP A 155 14.39 14.94 -14.17
CA ASP A 155 14.65 14.09 -15.34
C ASP A 155 15.72 14.71 -16.26
N SER A 156 15.69 16.03 -16.43
CA SER A 156 16.57 16.81 -17.30
C SER A 156 17.98 17.06 -16.74
N ASP A 157 18.20 16.87 -15.44
CA ASP A 157 19.48 17.12 -14.76
C ASP A 157 20.03 15.81 -14.16
N PRO A 158 21.07 15.20 -14.77
CA PRO A 158 21.67 13.96 -14.29
C PRO A 158 22.19 14.05 -12.85
N LYS A 159 22.70 15.21 -12.42
CA LYS A 159 23.24 15.39 -11.07
C LYS A 159 22.12 15.35 -10.04
N ARG A 160 21.01 16.06 -10.30
CA ARG A 160 19.83 16.05 -9.41
C ARG A 160 19.16 14.69 -9.34
N TYR A 161 19.07 14.01 -10.49
CA TYR A 161 18.60 12.64 -10.52
C TYR A 161 19.44 11.74 -9.62
N GLN A 162 20.78 11.79 -9.76
CA GLN A 162 21.70 11.00 -8.93
C GLN A 162 21.60 11.36 -7.46
N GLU A 163 21.56 12.65 -7.12
CA GLU A 163 21.44 13.14 -5.75
C GLU A 163 20.23 12.56 -5.03
N MET A 164 19.07 12.49 -5.69
CA MET A 164 17.83 11.88 -5.17
C MET A 164 17.90 10.34 -5.20
N TYR A 165 18.39 9.76 -6.28
CA TYR A 165 18.47 8.31 -6.49
C TYR A 165 19.31 7.60 -5.42
N PHE A 166 20.39 8.24 -4.95
CA PHE A 166 21.27 7.67 -3.92
C PHE A 166 20.81 7.94 -2.48
N GLN A 167 19.70 8.65 -2.26
CA GLN A 167 19.20 8.89 -0.91
C GLN A 167 18.65 7.59 -0.29
N PRO A 168 18.95 7.32 0.99
CA PRO A 168 18.31 6.22 1.70
C PRO A 168 16.82 6.49 1.88
N ILE A 169 15.99 5.46 1.78
CA ILE A 169 14.52 5.61 1.93
C ILE A 169 14.09 6.00 3.34
N PHE A 170 14.79 5.51 4.37
CA PHE A 170 14.55 5.85 5.76
C PHE A 170 15.61 6.83 6.27
N VAL A 171 15.23 7.72 7.19
CA VAL A 171 16.16 8.56 7.93
C VAL A 171 16.80 7.75 9.06
N GLY A 172 18.13 7.81 9.18
CA GLY A 172 18.89 7.06 10.18
C GLY A 172 18.99 5.56 9.87
N ASP A 173 19.46 4.79 10.84
CA ASP A 173 19.73 3.34 10.69
C ASP A 173 18.49 2.48 10.98
N PHE A 174 17.32 2.90 10.49
CA PHE A 174 16.07 2.16 10.71
C PHE A 174 16.10 0.82 9.96
N ASP A 175 16.14 -0.28 10.71
CA ASP A 175 15.96 -1.64 10.19
C ASP A 175 14.48 -2.06 10.29
N PRO A 176 13.71 -2.00 9.19
CA PRO A 176 12.30 -2.37 9.20
C PRO A 176 12.09 -3.85 9.53
N TYR A 177 13.00 -4.74 9.11
CA TYR A 177 12.81 -6.17 9.31
C TYR A 177 12.87 -6.51 10.80
N THR A 178 13.94 -6.08 11.48
CA THR A 178 14.11 -6.34 12.92
C THR A 178 13.03 -5.65 13.74
N TYR A 179 12.68 -4.40 13.39
CA TYR A 179 11.63 -3.64 14.10
C TYR A 179 10.28 -4.35 14.03
N TYR A 180 9.79 -4.68 12.82
CA TYR A 180 8.47 -5.30 12.67
C TYR A 180 8.44 -6.75 13.14
N LYS A 181 9.54 -7.50 13.00
CA LYS A 181 9.65 -8.85 13.58
C LYS A 181 9.46 -8.81 15.08
N THR A 182 10.21 -7.96 15.79
CA THR A 182 10.12 -7.81 17.25
C THR A 182 8.74 -7.32 17.67
N LYS A 183 8.20 -6.30 16.99
CA LYS A 183 6.88 -5.74 17.29
C LYS A 183 5.77 -6.77 17.10
N LEU A 184 5.83 -7.58 16.04
CA LEU A 184 4.86 -8.64 15.78
C LEU A 184 4.97 -9.77 16.81
N GLU A 185 6.19 -10.18 17.18
CA GLU A 185 6.43 -11.17 18.23
C GLU A 185 5.81 -10.72 19.56
N VAL A 186 6.10 -9.48 20.01
CA VAL A 186 5.52 -8.91 21.23
C VAL A 186 4.01 -8.77 21.14
N PHE A 187 3.48 -8.32 20.01
CA PHE A 187 2.04 -8.19 19.81
C PHE A 187 1.32 -9.55 19.89
N LEU A 188 1.86 -10.58 19.24
CA LEU A 188 1.28 -11.92 19.27
C LEU A 188 1.41 -12.55 20.65
N ASP A 189 2.55 -12.39 21.33
CA ASP A 189 2.71 -12.85 22.71
C ASP A 189 1.68 -12.17 23.64
N SER A 190 1.48 -10.85 23.50
CA SER A 190 0.48 -10.14 24.30
C SER A 190 -0.92 -10.74 24.13
N ILE A 191 -1.33 -11.05 22.89
CA ILE A 191 -2.63 -11.66 22.59
C ILE A 191 -2.77 -13.04 23.23
N VAL A 192 -1.73 -13.88 23.14
CA VAL A 192 -1.76 -15.27 23.60
C VAL A 192 -1.67 -15.33 25.13
N SER A 193 -0.78 -14.54 25.72
CA SER A 193 -0.42 -14.59 27.14
C SER A 193 -1.43 -13.87 28.05
N GLN A 194 -2.18 -12.87 27.56
CA GLN A 194 -3.16 -12.13 28.39
C GLN A 194 -4.41 -12.94 28.78
N GLY A 195 -4.65 -14.10 28.15
CA GLY A 195 -5.80 -14.96 28.43
C GLY A 195 -7.14 -14.41 27.94
N ALA A 196 -8.16 -15.28 27.87
CA ALA A 196 -9.42 -14.99 27.19
C ALA A 196 -10.26 -13.86 27.81
N LYS A 197 -10.06 -13.54 29.10
CA LYS A 197 -10.81 -12.48 29.81
C LYS A 197 -10.26 -11.08 29.52
N ALA A 198 -8.94 -10.94 29.37
CA ALA A 198 -8.30 -9.67 29.04
C ALA A 198 -8.24 -9.42 27.54
N ALA A 199 -8.40 -10.45 26.70
CA ALA A 199 -8.52 -10.36 25.25
C ALA A 199 -9.66 -9.43 24.82
N LEU A 200 -9.31 -8.20 24.39
CA LEU A 200 -10.28 -7.24 23.87
C LEU A 200 -10.86 -7.74 22.54
N ARG A 201 -12.13 -8.14 22.55
CA ARG A 201 -12.87 -8.47 21.32
C ARG A 201 -13.57 -7.22 20.82
N ARG A 202 -13.28 -6.77 19.60
CA ARG A 202 -14.00 -5.66 18.99
C ARG A 202 -15.47 -6.03 18.73
N GLY A 203 -16.37 -5.60 19.63
CA GLY A 203 -17.80 -5.34 19.43
C GLY A 203 -18.73 -6.50 19.00
N ASP A 204 -20.03 -6.20 19.02
CA ASP A 204 -21.14 -7.01 18.50
C ASP A 204 -21.16 -7.02 16.95
N GLY A 205 -20.07 -7.46 16.33
CA GLY A 205 -20.05 -7.72 14.90
C GLY A 205 -21.15 -8.72 14.51
N VAL A 206 -21.60 -8.69 13.25
CA VAL A 206 -22.70 -9.55 12.76
C VAL A 206 -22.52 -11.02 13.14
N HIS A 207 -21.27 -11.51 13.15
CA HIS A 207 -20.92 -12.87 13.56
C HIS A 207 -21.10 -13.10 15.07
N MET A 208 -20.73 -12.14 15.93
CA MET A 208 -20.95 -12.21 17.38
C MET A 208 -22.44 -12.11 17.73
N LYS A 209 -23.20 -11.23 17.06
CA LYS A 209 -24.66 -11.15 17.21
C LYS A 209 -25.34 -12.47 16.86
N ARG A 210 -24.87 -13.14 15.80
CA ARG A 210 -25.40 -14.45 15.38
C ARG A 210 -25.05 -15.55 16.38
N HIS A 211 -23.82 -15.58 16.88
CA HIS A 211 -23.38 -16.50 17.93
C HIS A 211 -24.22 -16.34 19.22
N ASN A 212 -24.37 -15.11 19.71
CA ASN A 212 -25.14 -14.83 20.92
C ASN A 212 -26.63 -15.19 20.75
N ARG A 213 -27.20 -14.97 19.56
CA ARG A 213 -28.58 -15.36 19.24
C ARG A 213 -28.78 -16.89 19.22
N MET A 214 -27.75 -17.66 18.89
CA MET A 214 -27.77 -19.13 18.95
C MET A 214 -27.66 -19.65 20.40
N LEU A 215 -26.85 -18.99 21.24
CA LEU A 215 -26.78 -19.28 22.67
C LEU A 215 -28.10 -19.04 23.39
N ILE A 216 -28.77 -17.90 23.12
CA ILE A 216 -30.06 -17.53 23.74
C ILE A 216 -31.18 -18.51 23.34
N LYS A 217 -31.10 -19.14 22.16
CA LYS A 217 -32.08 -20.13 21.67
C LYS A 217 -31.84 -21.55 22.20
N GLY A 218 -30.90 -21.78 23.11
CA GLY A 218 -30.61 -23.10 23.67
C GLY A 218 -29.92 -24.08 22.71
N SER A 219 -29.46 -23.60 21.56
CA SER A 219 -28.68 -24.40 20.60
C SER A 219 -27.20 -24.37 20.95
N ASP A 220 -26.61 -25.54 21.24
CA ASP A 220 -25.18 -25.70 21.57
C ASP A 220 -24.28 -25.28 20.39
N PRO A 221 -23.55 -24.15 20.48
CA PRO A 221 -22.69 -23.67 19.40
C PRO A 221 -21.47 -24.59 19.18
N LEU A 222 -21.00 -25.29 20.21
CA LEU A 222 -19.86 -26.20 20.11
C LEU A 222 -20.19 -27.43 19.26
N ARG A 223 -21.45 -27.87 19.25
CA ARG A 223 -21.92 -28.97 18.40
C ARG A 223 -21.92 -28.58 16.92
N ALA A 224 -22.37 -27.36 16.60
CA ALA A 224 -22.36 -26.82 15.23
C ALA A 224 -20.93 -26.52 14.72
N ILE A 225 -20.06 -25.98 15.59
CA ILE A 225 -18.65 -25.70 15.26
C ILE A 225 -17.87 -27.00 15.11
N LYS A 226 -18.05 -28.00 16.00
CA LYS A 226 -17.43 -29.33 15.84
C LYS A 226 -17.85 -29.98 14.52
N MET A 227 -19.13 -29.91 14.14
CA MET A 227 -19.58 -30.47 12.86
C MET A 227 -19.01 -29.73 11.64
N GLY A 228 -18.95 -28.40 11.67
CA GLY A 228 -18.40 -27.58 10.58
C GLY A 228 -16.88 -27.72 10.43
N ALA A 229 -16.15 -27.61 11.53
CA ALA A 229 -14.69 -27.77 11.56
C ALA A 229 -14.28 -29.19 11.17
N HIS A 230 -14.99 -30.22 11.63
CA HIS A 230 -14.71 -31.61 11.22
C HIS A 230 -14.96 -31.82 9.72
N ARG A 231 -15.94 -31.14 9.13
CA ARG A 231 -16.22 -31.21 7.69
C ARG A 231 -15.13 -30.53 6.86
N GLU A 232 -14.69 -29.34 7.25
CA GLU A 232 -13.63 -28.60 6.54
C GLU A 232 -12.25 -29.23 6.73
N ILE A 233 -11.93 -29.71 7.93
CA ILE A 233 -10.71 -30.50 8.20
C ILE A 233 -10.74 -31.80 7.40
N SER A 234 -11.87 -32.51 7.33
CA SER A 234 -11.99 -33.72 6.50
C SER A 234 -11.81 -33.43 5.01
N LYS A 235 -12.37 -32.32 4.49
CA LYS A 235 -12.15 -31.89 3.10
C LYS A 235 -10.69 -31.55 2.82
N ALA A 236 -10.02 -30.86 3.74
CA ALA A 236 -8.61 -30.51 3.65
C ALA A 236 -7.72 -31.77 3.65
N ILE A 237 -7.98 -32.73 4.55
CA ILE A 237 -7.30 -34.02 4.60
C ILE A 237 -7.52 -34.80 3.29
N GLN A 238 -8.75 -34.84 2.76
CA GLN A 238 -9.05 -35.52 1.49
C GLN A 238 -8.32 -34.86 0.30
N LYS A 239 -8.16 -33.53 0.33
CA LYS A 239 -7.42 -32.78 -0.68
C LYS A 239 -5.92 -33.06 -0.60
N CYS A 240 -5.34 -33.09 0.60
CA CYS A 240 -3.94 -33.47 0.82
C CYS A 240 -3.67 -34.92 0.37
N LYS A 241 -4.53 -35.88 0.74
CA LYS A 241 -4.38 -37.28 0.32
C LYS A 241 -4.37 -37.43 -1.21
N ARG A 242 -5.26 -36.72 -1.93
CA ARG A 242 -5.27 -36.73 -3.41
C ARG A 242 -3.99 -36.16 -4.01
N TYR A 243 -3.47 -35.09 -3.44
CA TYR A 243 -2.22 -34.46 -3.87
C TYR A 243 -1.00 -35.38 -3.71
N PHE A 244 -0.90 -36.10 -2.59
CA PHE A 244 0.21 -37.04 -2.37
C PHE A 244 0.11 -38.30 -3.24
N VAL A 245 -1.11 -38.79 -3.52
CA VAL A 245 -1.32 -39.90 -4.46
C VAL A 245 -0.96 -39.50 -5.89
N SER A 246 -1.31 -38.29 -6.34
CA SER A 246 -0.91 -37.82 -7.69
C SER A 246 0.61 -37.63 -7.81
N LYS A 247 1.27 -37.11 -6.77
CA LYS A 247 2.73 -36.98 -6.72
C LYS A 247 3.48 -38.32 -6.70
N SER A 248 2.91 -39.35 -6.08
CA SER A 248 3.51 -40.70 -6.08
C SER A 248 3.44 -41.41 -7.43
N LYS A 249 2.54 -40.99 -8.33
CA LYS A 249 2.42 -41.53 -9.70
C LYS A 249 3.28 -40.80 -10.73
N GLU A 250 3.81 -39.63 -10.40
CA GLU A 250 4.74 -38.87 -11.26
C GLU A 250 6.21 -39.31 -11.07
N ASN A 251 6.50 -40.12 -10.04
CA ASN A 251 7.85 -40.57 -9.69
C ASN A 251 8.06 -42.09 -9.90
N VAL A 252 7.27 -42.72 -10.78
CA VAL A 252 7.46 -44.09 -11.28
C VAL A 252 7.60 -44.06 -12.78
#